data_AF-A0A7S3A9Z2-F1
#
_entry.id   AF-A0A7S3A9Z2-F1
#
_cell.length_a   1.000
_cell.length_b   1.000
_cell.length_c   1.000
_cell.angle_alpha   90.00
_cell.angle_beta   90.00
_cell.angle_gamma   90.00
#
_symmetry.space_group_name_H-M   'P 1'
#
loop_
_entity.id
_entity.type
_entity.pdbx_description
1 polymer ?
#
loop_
_entity_poly.entity_id
_entity_poly.type
_entity_poly.pdbx_seq_one_letter_code
_entity_poly.pdbx_strand_id
1 'polypeptide(L)'
;MALFSLIRKKGSDGKFERWANNFVSEDDQLAVASINELQAEILDAQKVGYGNSLDKLSLLETVLVALLGHPVPFVKERSVVLLNVLYDGHQLQLDEALPVTVSCVGETPEIAVPLFYSHVEHSHSLKFRIFGPSAEQSQPAWSEADVHLNDDVVEVSLPPFARSGFYDWIIVSRDGSVVIEIDDEKRLRGRFIVQPAGARDMVITEIPVDQVGATWDESTGELTSRGSFDAVVEKLPELKLRGSSAVYLMGALERPNDDSEASPFNVTDRKRVATVLGGAKSFQNLVREIQRLDMIPILDGIER
;
A
#
# COMPACT_ATOMS: atom_id res chain seq x y z
N MET A 1 23.63 7.35 13.96
CA MET A 1 23.82 8.83 13.96
C MET A 1 22.75 9.59 13.16
N ALA A 2 22.31 9.13 11.98
CA ALA A 2 21.29 9.83 11.18
C ALA A 2 19.90 9.93 11.85
N LEU A 3 19.46 8.87 12.55
CA LEU A 3 18.20 8.83 13.28
C LEU A 3 18.10 9.93 14.36
N PHE A 4 19.17 10.13 15.14
CA PHE A 4 19.23 11.17 16.18
C PHE A 4 19.16 12.59 15.62
N SER A 5 19.80 12.85 14.48
CA SER A 5 19.71 14.14 13.80
C SER A 5 18.31 14.43 13.27
N LEU A 6 17.58 13.41 12.83
CA LEU A 6 16.24 13.55 12.27
C LEU A 6 15.19 13.72 13.38
N ILE A 7 15.32 12.94 14.47
CA ILE A 7 14.42 12.99 15.63
C ILE A 7 14.56 14.32 16.39
N ARG A 8 15.80 14.78 16.68
CA ARG A 8 16.02 16.06 17.37
C ARG A 8 15.52 17.29 16.63
N LYS A 9 15.39 17.20 15.30
CA LYS A 9 14.93 18.32 14.46
C LYS A 9 13.40 18.41 14.38
N LYS A 10 12.67 17.33 14.69
CA LYS A 10 11.20 17.23 14.56
C LYS A 10 10.44 17.14 15.90
N GLY A 11 11.07 16.70 17.00
CA GLY A 11 10.39 16.53 18.30
C GLY A 11 10.69 17.64 19.30
N SER A 12 9.68 18.38 19.75
CA SER A 12 9.78 19.29 20.92
C SER A 12 9.48 18.59 22.25
N ASP A 13 9.02 17.33 22.22
CA ASP A 13 8.68 16.54 23.40
C ASP A 13 9.81 15.57 23.77
N GLY A 14 10.28 15.63 25.02
CA GLY A 14 11.35 14.78 25.56
C GLY A 14 11.07 13.27 25.50
N LYS A 15 9.85 12.87 25.12
CA LYS A 15 9.46 11.48 24.89
C LYS A 15 10.21 10.84 23.71
N PHE A 16 10.42 11.57 22.62
CA PHE A 16 11.12 11.05 21.44
C PHE A 16 12.61 10.85 21.69
N GLU A 17 13.25 11.78 22.41
CA GLU A 17 14.64 11.62 22.82
C GLU A 17 14.81 10.41 23.74
N ARG A 18 13.86 10.18 24.65
CA ARG A 18 13.84 8.99 25.51
C ARG A 18 13.76 7.71 24.68
N TRP A 19 12.85 7.63 23.71
CA TRP A 19 12.78 6.47 22.81
C TRP A 19 14.07 6.26 22.04
N ALA A 20 14.62 7.31 21.45
CA ALA A 20 15.88 7.21 20.70
C ALA A 20 17.02 6.66 21.58
N ASN A 21 17.11 7.11 22.83
CA ASN A 21 18.08 6.58 23.80
C ASN A 21 17.81 5.12 24.17
N ASN A 22 16.55 4.76 24.39
CA ASN A 22 16.17 3.40 24.75
C ASN A 22 16.41 2.39 23.61
N PHE A 23 16.19 2.78 22.35
CA PHE A 23 16.43 1.91 21.19
C PHE A 23 17.90 1.75 20.81
N VAL A 24 18.82 2.53 21.40
CA VAL A 24 20.27 2.32 21.24
C VAL A 24 20.94 1.81 22.52
N SER A 25 20.14 1.59 23.57
CA SER A 25 20.57 0.97 24.80
C SER A 25 20.97 -0.49 24.56
N GLU A 26 21.87 -1.00 25.39
CA GLU A 26 22.16 -2.44 25.47
C GLU A 26 21.07 -3.22 26.24
N ASP A 27 20.16 -2.51 26.91
CA ASP A 27 19.03 -3.10 27.62
C ASP A 27 17.82 -3.30 26.69
N ASP A 28 17.66 -4.52 26.20
CA ASP A 28 16.54 -4.95 25.37
C ASP A 28 15.17 -4.68 26.01
N GLN A 29 15.05 -4.69 27.34
CA GLN A 29 13.77 -4.45 28.01
C GLN A 29 13.33 -3.00 27.84
N LEU A 30 14.27 -2.05 27.80
CA LEU A 30 13.95 -0.64 27.52
C LEU A 30 13.46 -0.45 26.09
N ALA A 31 14.04 -1.18 25.13
CA ALA A 31 13.59 -1.16 23.74
C ALA A 31 12.18 -1.76 23.60
N VAL A 32 11.91 -2.89 24.26
CA VAL A 32 10.59 -3.53 24.30
C VAL A 32 9.54 -2.62 24.96
N ALA A 33 9.87 -1.96 26.06
CA ALA A 33 8.97 -1.00 26.70
C ALA A 33 8.67 0.18 25.76
N SER A 34 9.69 0.69 25.05
CA SER A 34 9.55 1.84 24.15
C SER A 34 8.70 1.52 22.91
N ILE A 35 8.79 0.32 22.35
CA ILE A 35 7.93 -0.08 21.22
C ILE A 35 6.46 -0.23 21.64
N ASN A 36 6.19 -0.67 22.87
CA ASN A 36 4.83 -0.71 23.42
C ASN A 36 4.27 0.70 23.66
N GLU A 37 5.10 1.66 24.06
CA GLU A 37 4.70 3.06 24.13
C GLU A 37 4.41 3.66 22.75
N LEU A 38 5.22 3.35 21.73
CA LEU A 38 4.95 3.75 20.33
C LEU A 38 3.59 3.23 19.86
N GLN A 39 3.28 1.98 20.14
CA GLN A 39 1.97 1.40 19.83
C GLN A 39 0.84 2.21 20.47
N ALA A 40 0.94 2.52 21.76
CA ALA A 40 -0.09 3.30 22.46
C ALA A 40 -0.30 4.68 21.81
N GLU A 41 0.77 5.31 21.33
CA GLU A 41 0.72 6.61 20.65
C GLU A 41 0.06 6.56 19.26
N ILE A 42 0.24 5.45 18.54
CA ILE A 42 -0.46 5.21 17.27
C ILE A 42 -1.96 5.04 17.52
N LEU A 43 -2.33 4.22 18.51
CA LEU A 43 -3.73 3.99 18.87
C LEU A 43 -4.42 5.26 19.38
N ASP A 44 -3.69 6.12 20.10
CA ASP A 44 -4.16 7.44 20.52
C ASP A 44 -4.41 8.35 19.31
N ALA A 45 -3.46 8.42 18.37
CA ALA A 45 -3.62 9.20 17.14
C ALA A 45 -4.80 8.72 16.28
N GLN A 46 -5.08 7.41 16.25
CA GLN A 46 -6.27 6.86 15.58
C GLN A 46 -7.57 7.34 16.21
N LYS A 47 -7.65 7.41 17.55
CA LYS A 47 -8.84 7.91 18.27
C LYS A 47 -9.10 9.39 18.02
N VAL A 48 -8.03 10.20 17.98
CA VAL A 48 -8.11 11.65 17.71
C VAL A 48 -8.37 11.94 16.22
N GLY A 49 -8.08 10.96 15.35
CA GLY A 49 -8.17 11.05 13.91
C GLY A 49 -6.88 11.57 13.29
N TYR A 50 -6.42 10.91 12.22
CA TYR A 50 -5.11 11.17 11.62
C TYR A 50 -4.91 12.57 11.07
N GLY A 51 -5.97 13.19 10.53
CA GLY A 51 -5.92 14.57 10.04
C GLY A 51 -5.48 15.58 11.11
N ASN A 52 -5.70 15.29 12.39
CA ASN A 52 -5.33 16.14 13.52
C ASN A 52 -3.94 15.84 14.09
N SER A 53 -3.24 14.84 13.56
CA SER A 53 -1.98 14.31 14.11
C SER A 53 -0.89 14.11 13.05
N LEU A 54 -0.94 14.82 11.92
CA LEU A 54 -0.04 14.59 10.78
C LEU A 54 1.46 14.63 11.14
N ASP A 55 1.90 15.64 11.90
CA ASP A 55 3.31 15.76 12.32
C ASP A 55 3.72 14.61 13.26
N LYS A 56 2.83 14.24 14.18
CA LYS A 56 3.02 13.11 15.10
C LYS A 56 3.12 11.80 14.33
N LEU A 57 2.23 11.56 13.37
CA LEU A 57 2.22 10.36 12.53
C LEU A 57 3.48 10.27 11.67
N SER A 58 3.89 11.36 11.01
CA SER A 58 5.14 11.39 10.24
C SER A 58 6.35 11.05 11.11
N LEU A 59 6.37 11.50 12.37
CA LEU A 59 7.44 11.20 13.29
C LEU A 59 7.39 9.74 13.78
N LEU A 60 6.21 9.22 14.11
CA LEU A 60 6.02 7.81 14.47
C LEU A 60 6.45 6.88 13.33
N GLU A 61 6.02 7.16 12.11
CA GLU A 61 6.43 6.46 10.89
C GLU A 61 7.96 6.46 10.73
N THR A 62 8.58 7.64 10.85
CA THR A 62 10.04 7.80 10.73
C THR A 62 10.78 6.91 11.75
N VAL A 63 10.31 6.86 12.99
CA VAL A 63 10.90 6.03 14.04
C VAL A 63 10.73 4.55 13.69
N LEU A 64 9.53 4.11 13.33
CA LEU A 64 9.25 2.71 13.00
C LEU A 64 10.06 2.22 11.79
N VAL A 65 10.19 3.03 10.73
CA VAL A 65 11.02 2.71 9.55
C VAL A 65 12.47 2.50 9.97
N ALA A 66 13.00 3.35 10.85
CA ALA A 66 14.37 3.20 11.33
C ALA A 66 14.58 1.94 12.19
N LEU A 67 13.52 1.45 12.84
CA LEU A 67 13.55 0.23 13.66
C LEU A 67 13.42 -1.07 12.85
N LEU A 68 13.16 -1.00 11.54
CA LEU A 68 13.15 -2.19 10.65
C LEU A 68 14.51 -2.91 10.59
N GLY A 69 15.60 -2.22 10.94
CA GLY A 69 16.95 -2.78 11.05
C GLY A 69 17.42 -3.04 12.49
N HIS A 70 16.53 -2.97 13.49
CA HIS A 70 16.90 -3.07 14.90
C HIS A 70 17.44 -4.48 15.26
N PRO A 71 18.48 -4.60 16.11
CA PRO A 71 19.09 -5.89 16.44
C PRO A 71 18.16 -6.82 17.25
N VAL A 72 17.28 -6.27 18.07
CA VAL A 72 16.30 -7.04 18.86
C VAL A 72 15.16 -7.52 17.94
N PRO A 73 14.97 -8.84 17.75
CA PRO A 73 13.97 -9.37 16.81
C PRO A 73 12.55 -8.92 17.10
N PHE A 74 12.14 -8.90 18.38
CA PHE A 74 10.81 -8.45 18.79
C PHE A 74 10.53 -7.00 18.36
N VAL A 75 11.49 -6.09 18.54
CA VAL A 75 11.33 -4.68 18.15
C VAL A 75 11.17 -4.58 16.64
N LYS A 76 12.02 -5.27 15.88
CA LYS A 76 11.96 -5.30 14.42
C LYS A 76 10.61 -5.81 13.90
N GLU A 77 10.18 -6.98 14.38
CA GLU A 77 8.89 -7.58 14.00
C GLU A 77 7.72 -6.68 14.39
N ARG A 78 7.76 -6.13 15.60
CA ARG A 78 6.71 -5.22 16.07
C ARG A 78 6.67 -3.93 15.25
N SER A 79 7.80 -3.42 14.79
CA SER A 79 7.84 -2.24 13.91
C SER A 79 7.16 -2.48 12.57
N VAL A 80 7.30 -3.68 11.98
CA VAL A 80 6.58 -4.04 10.75
C VAL A 80 5.07 -4.04 11.00
N VAL A 81 4.62 -4.66 12.09
CA VAL A 81 3.19 -4.72 12.45
C VAL A 81 2.63 -3.31 12.69
N LEU A 82 3.36 -2.47 13.44
CA LEU A 82 2.92 -1.11 13.75
C LEU A 82 2.91 -0.19 12.52
N LEU A 83 3.78 -0.41 11.53
CA LEU A 83 3.69 0.30 10.24
C LEU A 83 2.41 -0.07 9.49
N ASN A 84 2.04 -1.36 9.45
CA ASN A 84 0.76 -1.75 8.85
C ASN A 84 -0.42 -1.09 9.58
N VAL A 85 -0.45 -1.14 10.92
CA VAL A 85 -1.48 -0.48 11.73
C VAL A 85 -1.53 1.04 11.50
N LEU A 86 -0.37 1.68 11.34
CA LEU A 86 -0.25 3.10 11.04
C LEU A 86 -0.81 3.42 9.64
N TYR A 87 -0.50 2.64 8.61
CA TYR A 87 -0.99 2.90 7.25
C TYR A 87 -2.45 2.53 7.06
N ASP A 88 -2.90 1.45 7.69
CA ASP A 88 -4.30 0.99 7.65
C ASP A 88 -5.23 1.94 8.40
N GLY A 89 -4.73 2.70 9.40
CA GLY A 89 -5.56 3.60 10.19
C GLY A 89 -6.45 2.92 11.22
N HIS A 90 -6.24 1.62 11.48
CA HIS A 90 -6.93 0.86 12.51
C HIS A 90 -6.09 -0.30 13.05
N GLN A 91 -6.50 -0.90 14.17
CA GLN A 91 -5.73 -1.94 14.86
C GLN A 91 -6.02 -3.40 14.46
N LEU A 92 -6.77 -3.67 13.38
CA LEU A 92 -7.17 -5.06 13.05
C LEU A 92 -6.00 -6.03 12.81
N GLN A 93 -4.83 -5.52 12.43
CA GLN A 93 -3.62 -6.33 12.20
C GLN A 93 -2.64 -6.36 13.39
N LEU A 94 -3.05 -5.86 14.55
CA LEU A 94 -2.13 -5.70 15.69
C LEU A 94 -1.61 -7.04 16.20
N ASP A 95 -2.43 -8.08 16.20
CA ASP A 95 -2.06 -9.39 16.74
C ASP A 95 -1.81 -10.42 15.63
N GLU A 96 -2.49 -10.28 14.49
CA GLU A 96 -2.36 -11.20 13.36
C GLU A 96 -2.70 -10.53 12.03
N ALA A 97 -2.08 -11.00 10.95
CA ALA A 97 -2.42 -10.57 9.60
C ALA A 97 -3.86 -10.93 9.23
N LEU A 98 -4.50 -10.07 8.45
CA LEU A 98 -5.86 -10.31 7.95
C LEU A 98 -5.86 -11.35 6.81
N PRO A 99 -6.79 -12.32 6.81
CA PRO A 99 -7.04 -13.15 5.63
C PRO A 99 -7.38 -12.29 4.41
N VAL A 100 -6.72 -12.55 3.28
CA VAL A 100 -6.83 -11.73 2.07
C VAL A 100 -7.71 -12.40 1.01
N THR A 101 -8.62 -11.61 0.45
CA THR A 101 -9.36 -11.92 -0.78
C THR A 101 -9.03 -10.88 -1.84
N VAL A 102 -8.71 -11.30 -3.07
CA VAL A 102 -8.44 -10.37 -4.18
C VAL A 102 -9.72 -10.14 -4.97
N SER A 103 -10.06 -8.88 -5.23
CA SER A 103 -11.23 -8.46 -6.01
C SER A 103 -10.87 -7.35 -7.00
N CYS A 104 -11.82 -6.92 -7.82
CA CYS A 104 -11.68 -5.79 -8.73
C CYS A 104 -12.79 -4.76 -8.53
N VAL A 105 -12.50 -3.51 -8.90
CA VAL A 105 -13.51 -2.44 -8.97
C VAL A 105 -14.69 -2.91 -9.83
N GLY A 106 -15.90 -2.74 -9.31
CA GLY A 106 -17.15 -3.17 -9.95
C GLY A 106 -17.62 -4.57 -9.59
N GLU A 107 -16.80 -5.41 -8.94
CA GLU A 107 -17.25 -6.70 -8.40
C GLU A 107 -18.05 -6.49 -7.10
N THR A 108 -19.12 -7.27 -6.91
CA THR A 108 -19.92 -7.35 -5.67
C THR A 108 -19.39 -8.49 -4.81
N PRO A 109 -18.60 -8.22 -3.76
CA PRO A 109 -18.12 -9.29 -2.90
C PRO A 109 -19.25 -9.82 -2.02
N GLU A 110 -19.21 -11.12 -1.78
CA GLU A 110 -20.06 -11.80 -0.81
C GLU A 110 -19.16 -12.37 0.28
N ILE A 111 -19.56 -12.17 1.53
CA ILE A 111 -18.88 -12.72 2.70
C ILE A 111 -19.83 -13.72 3.31
N ALA A 112 -19.37 -14.96 3.46
CA ALA A 112 -20.10 -16.03 4.12
C ALA A 112 -19.20 -16.66 5.19
N VAL A 113 -19.56 -16.48 6.46
CA VAL A 113 -18.80 -16.99 7.60
C VAL A 113 -19.66 -17.99 8.38
N PRO A 114 -19.32 -19.29 8.34
CA PRO A 114 -19.97 -20.29 9.18
C PRO A 114 -19.73 -20.01 10.66
N LEU A 115 -20.81 -20.00 11.43
CA LEU A 115 -20.84 -19.97 12.88
C LEU A 115 -20.97 -21.40 13.41
N PHE A 116 -20.43 -21.65 14.60
CA PHE A 116 -20.70 -22.88 15.33
C PHE A 116 -21.99 -22.75 16.17
N TYR A 117 -22.68 -23.87 16.38
CA TYR A 117 -24.02 -23.96 17.00
C TYR A 117 -24.24 -23.16 18.29
N SER A 118 -23.20 -22.92 19.11
CA SER A 118 -23.28 -22.10 20.33
C SER A 118 -23.45 -20.59 20.09
N HIS A 119 -23.30 -20.11 18.86
CA HIS A 119 -23.24 -18.68 18.54
C HIS A 119 -24.51 -18.13 17.89
N VAL A 120 -25.46 -19.00 17.54
CA VAL A 120 -26.71 -18.63 16.85
C VAL A 120 -27.65 -17.82 17.76
N GLU A 121 -27.62 -18.06 19.07
CA GLU A 121 -28.50 -17.38 20.06
C GLU A 121 -28.22 -15.87 20.18
N HIS A 122 -27.04 -15.40 19.78
CA HIS A 122 -26.63 -13.98 19.82
C HIS A 122 -26.63 -13.29 18.45
N SER A 123 -27.05 -13.99 17.40
CA SER A 123 -26.95 -13.54 15.99
C SER A 123 -27.71 -12.26 15.66
N HIS A 124 -28.85 -11.99 16.32
CA HIS A 124 -29.63 -10.75 16.16
C HIS A 124 -28.87 -9.48 16.62
N SER A 125 -27.72 -9.67 17.27
CA SER A 125 -26.86 -8.60 17.75
C SER A 125 -25.60 -8.43 16.92
N LEU A 126 -25.46 -9.02 15.74
CA LEU A 126 -24.26 -8.85 14.91
C LEU A 126 -24.37 -7.64 13.96
N LYS A 127 -23.22 -7.10 13.56
CA LYS A 127 -23.07 -6.01 12.60
C LYS A 127 -21.78 -6.16 11.81
N PHE A 128 -21.84 -5.85 10.52
CA PHE A 128 -20.68 -5.82 9.65
C PHE A 128 -20.11 -4.40 9.58
N ARG A 129 -18.79 -4.28 9.70
CA ARG A 129 -18.06 -3.03 9.53
C ARG A 129 -16.95 -3.22 8.50
N ILE A 130 -16.79 -2.26 7.61
CA ILE A 130 -15.71 -2.24 6.62
C ILE A 130 -15.04 -0.88 6.60
N PHE A 131 -13.72 -0.88 6.60
CA PHE A 131 -12.87 0.28 6.49
C PHE A 131 -12.21 0.26 5.12
N GLY A 132 -12.38 1.33 4.35
CA GLY A 132 -11.74 1.40 3.04
C GLY A 132 -12.11 2.65 2.27
N PRO A 133 -11.60 2.79 1.04
CA PRO A 133 -11.97 3.87 0.14
C PRO A 133 -13.48 3.89 -0.10
N SER A 134 -14.08 5.08 -0.13
CA SER A 134 -15.46 5.25 -0.58
C SER A 134 -15.53 6.07 -1.87
N ALA A 135 -16.66 5.99 -2.58
CA ALA A 135 -16.91 6.80 -3.77
C ALA A 135 -16.98 8.30 -3.43
N GLU A 136 -17.46 8.63 -2.23
CA GLU A 136 -17.80 9.99 -1.82
C GLU A 136 -16.67 10.68 -1.04
N GLN A 137 -15.78 9.92 -0.41
CA GLN A 137 -14.73 10.46 0.45
C GLN A 137 -13.34 10.24 -0.15
N SER A 138 -12.50 11.27 -0.02
CA SER A 138 -11.09 11.20 -0.43
C SER A 138 -10.27 10.30 0.49
N GLN A 139 -10.64 10.20 1.76
CA GLN A 139 -9.98 9.38 2.77
C GLN A 139 -10.77 8.11 3.07
N PRO A 140 -10.09 6.99 3.40
CA PRO A 140 -10.74 5.78 3.89
C PRO A 140 -11.53 6.04 5.18
N ALA A 141 -12.67 5.37 5.34
CA ALA A 141 -13.49 5.48 6.53
C ALA A 141 -14.23 4.18 6.82
N TRP A 142 -14.71 4.06 8.06
CA TRP A 142 -15.61 2.98 8.47
C TRP A 142 -17.01 3.21 7.91
N SER A 143 -17.54 2.19 7.25
CA SER A 143 -18.95 2.05 6.92
C SER A 143 -19.49 0.74 7.49
N GLU A 144 -20.81 0.62 7.47
CA GLU A 144 -21.51 -0.49 8.10
C GLU A 144 -22.51 -1.10 7.12
N ALA A 145 -22.71 -2.41 7.23
CA ALA A 145 -23.74 -3.12 6.49
C ALA A 145 -24.52 -4.04 7.44
N ASP A 146 -25.75 -4.34 7.04
CA ASP A 146 -26.54 -5.35 7.71
C ASP A 146 -25.98 -6.74 7.42
N VAL A 147 -26.07 -7.60 8.42
CA VAL A 147 -25.72 -9.03 8.33
C VAL A 147 -27.01 -9.83 8.19
N HIS A 148 -26.98 -10.81 7.31
CA HIS A 148 -28.05 -11.80 7.17
C HIS A 148 -27.59 -13.09 7.81
N LEU A 149 -28.44 -13.70 8.64
CA LEU A 149 -28.17 -15.03 9.17
C LEU A 149 -29.00 -16.03 8.38
N ASN A 150 -28.31 -17.00 7.77
CA ASN A 150 -28.93 -18.12 7.09
C ASN A 150 -28.45 -19.41 7.76
N ASP A 151 -29.33 -20.05 8.54
CA ASP A 151 -28.98 -21.13 9.46
C ASP A 151 -27.79 -20.76 10.37
N ASP A 152 -26.66 -21.44 10.20
CA ASP A 152 -25.43 -21.24 10.94
C ASP A 152 -24.42 -20.39 10.14
N VAL A 153 -24.82 -19.58 9.17
CA VAL A 153 -23.90 -18.79 8.33
C VAL A 153 -24.27 -17.31 8.40
N VAL A 154 -23.27 -16.47 8.72
CA VAL A 154 -23.38 -15.02 8.57
C VAL A 154 -23.02 -14.65 7.14
N GLU A 155 -23.99 -14.07 6.44
CA GLU A 155 -23.88 -13.61 5.07
C GLU A 155 -23.94 -12.08 5.01
N VAL A 156 -23.04 -11.49 4.23
CA VAL A 156 -23.03 -10.04 3.95
C VAL A 156 -22.90 -9.84 2.45
N SER A 157 -23.89 -9.16 1.88
CA SER A 157 -23.86 -8.70 0.49
C SER A 157 -23.45 -7.23 0.47
N LEU A 158 -22.31 -6.95 -0.14
CA LEU A 158 -21.82 -5.58 -0.26
C LEU A 158 -22.15 -5.00 -1.63
N PRO A 159 -22.31 -3.67 -1.74
CA PRO A 159 -22.35 -3.02 -3.04
C PRO A 159 -21.03 -3.23 -3.80
N PRO A 160 -21.01 -3.03 -5.12
CA PRO A 160 -19.78 -3.12 -5.90
C PRO A 160 -18.69 -2.20 -5.35
N PHE A 161 -17.44 -2.66 -5.33
CA PHE A 161 -16.33 -1.79 -4.95
C PHE A 161 -16.19 -0.63 -5.93
N ALA A 162 -16.26 0.61 -5.41
CA ALA A 162 -16.19 1.80 -6.24
C ALA A 162 -14.76 2.18 -6.65
N ARG A 163 -13.75 1.79 -5.86
CA ARG A 163 -12.35 2.21 -6.03
C ARG A 163 -11.39 1.08 -5.72
N SER A 164 -10.20 1.12 -6.32
CA SER A 164 -9.11 0.24 -5.93
C SER A 164 -8.56 0.62 -4.56
N GLY A 165 -7.97 -0.35 -3.87
CA GLY A 165 -7.36 -0.15 -2.56
C GLY A 165 -7.56 -1.35 -1.63
N PHE A 166 -7.23 -1.13 -0.37
CA PHE A 166 -7.43 -2.09 0.71
C PHE A 166 -8.76 -1.81 1.40
N TYR A 167 -9.56 -2.86 1.60
CA TYR A 167 -10.80 -2.79 2.36
C TYR A 167 -10.78 -3.84 3.46
N ASP A 168 -10.66 -3.40 4.70
CA ASP A 168 -10.57 -4.27 5.85
C ASP A 168 -11.90 -4.35 6.55
N TRP A 169 -12.32 -5.54 6.91
CA TRP A 169 -13.64 -5.77 7.46
C TRP A 169 -13.60 -6.59 8.73
N ILE A 170 -14.64 -6.41 9.53
CA ILE A 170 -14.87 -7.16 10.77
C ILE A 170 -16.37 -7.30 11.03
N ILE A 171 -16.77 -8.44 11.59
CA ILE A 171 -18.09 -8.68 12.15
C ILE A 171 -17.99 -8.54 13.66
N VAL A 172 -18.79 -7.66 14.24
CA VAL A 172 -18.81 -7.32 15.66
C VAL A 172 -20.23 -7.42 16.22
N SER A 173 -20.39 -7.41 17.54
CA SER A 173 -21.72 -7.23 18.12
C SER A 173 -22.18 -5.76 18.02
N ARG A 174 -23.49 -5.54 18.17
CA ARG A 174 -24.18 -4.24 18.00
C ARG A 174 -23.80 -3.22 19.05
N ASP A 175 -23.35 -3.66 20.22
CA ASP A 175 -22.77 -2.80 21.23
C ASP A 175 -21.32 -2.38 20.91
N GLY A 176 -20.78 -2.85 19.77
CA GLY A 176 -19.45 -2.55 19.29
C GLY A 176 -18.34 -3.36 19.96
N SER A 177 -18.68 -4.27 20.87
CA SER A 177 -17.71 -5.23 21.40
C SER A 177 -17.33 -6.25 20.32
N VAL A 178 -16.07 -6.69 20.33
CA VAL A 178 -15.68 -7.87 19.55
C VAL A 178 -16.42 -9.04 20.19
N VAL A 179 -16.93 -9.97 19.39
CA VAL A 179 -17.61 -11.16 19.91
C VAL A 179 -16.53 -12.09 20.50
N ILE A 180 -16.11 -11.79 21.72
CA ILE A 180 -14.93 -12.36 22.40
C ILE A 180 -15.13 -13.84 22.80
N GLU A 181 -16.34 -14.39 22.64
CA GLU A 181 -16.60 -15.82 22.93
C GLU A 181 -16.52 -16.74 21.71
N ILE A 182 -16.04 -16.24 20.57
CA ILE A 182 -15.85 -17.06 19.37
C ILE A 182 -14.37 -17.47 19.31
N ASP A 183 -14.10 -18.76 19.44
CA ASP A 183 -12.77 -19.40 19.29
C ASP A 183 -12.20 -19.29 17.85
N ASP A 184 -12.75 -18.37 17.07
CA ASP A 184 -12.63 -18.22 15.61
C ASP A 184 -12.72 -16.74 15.19
N GLU A 185 -12.32 -15.80 16.06
CA GLU A 185 -12.25 -14.35 15.79
C GLU A 185 -11.56 -14.05 14.44
N LYS A 186 -10.61 -14.90 14.04
CA LYS A 186 -9.90 -14.82 12.76
C LYS A 186 -10.81 -14.90 11.54
N ARG A 187 -11.90 -15.67 11.59
CA ARG A 187 -12.85 -15.81 10.48
C ARG A 187 -13.84 -14.66 10.41
N LEU A 188 -13.96 -13.88 11.48
CA LEU A 188 -14.86 -12.72 11.56
C LEU A 188 -14.20 -11.43 11.08
N ARG A 189 -13.01 -11.49 10.50
CA ARG A 189 -12.31 -10.36 9.92
C ARG A 189 -11.55 -10.76 8.66
N GLY A 190 -11.26 -9.79 7.82
CA GLY A 190 -10.47 -10.02 6.62
C GLY A 190 -10.16 -8.74 5.87
N ARG A 191 -9.50 -8.90 4.72
CA ARG A 191 -9.08 -7.84 3.83
C ARG A 191 -9.46 -8.18 2.40
N PHE A 192 -10.08 -7.23 1.71
CA PHE A 192 -10.10 -7.23 0.26
C PHE A 192 -8.94 -6.39 -0.28
N ILE A 193 -8.18 -6.95 -1.22
CA ILE A 193 -7.29 -6.18 -2.09
C ILE A 193 -8.02 -5.97 -3.40
N VAL A 194 -8.54 -4.76 -3.60
CA VAL A 194 -9.34 -4.41 -4.76
C VAL A 194 -8.43 -3.77 -5.81
N GLN A 195 -8.24 -4.48 -6.91
CA GLN A 195 -7.49 -4.02 -8.07
C GLN A 195 -8.37 -3.16 -9.00
N PRO A 196 -7.79 -2.38 -9.92
CA PRO A 196 -8.55 -1.69 -10.96
C PRO A 196 -9.46 -2.65 -11.75
N ALA A 197 -10.55 -2.12 -12.31
CA ALA A 197 -11.47 -2.91 -13.12
C ALA A 197 -10.73 -3.57 -14.30
N GLY A 198 -11.04 -4.85 -14.56
CA GLY A 198 -10.43 -5.63 -15.64
C GLY A 198 -8.99 -6.10 -15.39
N ALA A 199 -8.42 -5.88 -14.19
CA ALA A 199 -7.04 -6.27 -13.88
C ALA A 199 -6.76 -7.77 -14.04
N ARG A 200 -7.76 -8.63 -13.75
CA ARG A 200 -7.62 -10.10 -13.87
C ARG A 200 -7.30 -10.56 -15.29
N ASP A 201 -7.80 -9.84 -16.29
CA ASP A 201 -7.66 -10.20 -17.71
C ASP A 201 -6.51 -9.44 -18.38
N MET A 202 -5.72 -8.68 -17.62
CA MET A 202 -4.64 -7.88 -18.19
C MET A 202 -3.44 -8.75 -18.56
N VAL A 203 -2.99 -8.61 -19.81
CA VAL A 203 -1.69 -9.07 -20.29
C VAL A 203 -0.74 -7.88 -20.30
N ILE A 204 0.05 -7.78 -19.24
CA ILE A 204 0.99 -6.68 -19.02
C ILE A 204 2.31 -7.01 -19.71
N THR A 205 2.80 -6.10 -20.56
CA THR A 205 4.16 -6.16 -21.08
C THR A 205 5.00 -5.06 -20.44
N GLU A 206 6.05 -5.47 -19.75
CA GLU A 206 7.06 -4.57 -19.23
C GLU A 206 7.97 -4.05 -20.35
N ILE A 207 8.20 -2.74 -20.36
CA ILE A 207 9.03 -2.06 -21.33
C ILE A 207 10.12 -1.26 -20.60
N PRO A 208 11.38 -1.72 -20.67
CA PRO A 208 12.53 -0.94 -20.23
C PRO A 208 12.81 0.17 -21.23
N VAL A 209 12.27 1.38 -20.99
CA VAL A 209 12.29 2.48 -21.96
C VAL A 209 13.72 2.82 -22.42
N ASP A 210 14.70 2.77 -21.51
CA ASP A 210 16.11 3.00 -21.81
C ASP A 210 16.72 2.04 -22.84
N GLN A 211 16.14 0.86 -23.02
CA GLN A 211 16.68 -0.18 -23.91
C GLN A 211 15.95 -0.22 -25.26
N VAL A 212 14.70 0.26 -25.33
CA VAL A 212 13.94 0.22 -26.58
C VAL A 212 14.49 1.26 -27.55
N GLY A 213 15.07 0.79 -28.65
CA GLY A 213 15.75 1.63 -29.63
C GLY A 213 17.14 2.09 -29.20
N ALA A 214 17.69 1.53 -28.12
CA ALA A 214 19.07 1.76 -27.76
C ALA A 214 20.01 1.11 -28.80
N THR A 215 21.20 1.69 -28.95
CA THR A 215 22.26 1.16 -29.82
C THR A 215 23.57 1.10 -29.04
N TRP A 216 24.39 0.11 -29.36
CA TRP A 216 25.67 -0.16 -28.71
C TRP A 216 26.77 -0.23 -29.75
N ASP A 217 27.97 0.14 -29.36
CA ASP A 217 29.17 -0.16 -30.13
C ASP A 217 29.48 -1.65 -29.99
N GLU A 218 29.46 -2.39 -31.10
CA GLU A 218 29.65 -3.85 -31.08
C GLU A 218 31.05 -4.27 -30.63
N SER A 219 32.04 -3.38 -30.72
CA SER A 219 33.44 -3.67 -30.39
C SER A 219 33.76 -3.40 -28.93
N THR A 220 33.20 -2.34 -28.34
CA THR A 220 33.46 -1.96 -26.95
C THR A 220 32.34 -2.38 -26.00
N GLY A 221 31.14 -2.64 -26.52
CA GLY A 221 29.93 -2.86 -25.73
C GLY A 221 29.35 -1.57 -25.11
N GLU A 222 29.91 -0.42 -25.42
CA GLU A 222 29.47 0.87 -24.87
C GLU A 222 28.16 1.33 -25.50
N LEU A 223 27.28 1.92 -24.69
CA LEU A 223 26.02 2.49 -25.16
C LEU A 223 26.31 3.70 -26.06
N THR A 224 25.89 3.63 -27.32
CA THR A 224 26.04 4.73 -28.29
C THR A 224 24.83 5.65 -28.27
N SER A 225 23.62 5.09 -28.12
CA SER A 225 22.40 5.87 -27.92
C SER A 225 21.46 5.15 -26.96
N ARG A 226 20.86 5.92 -26.04
CA ARG A 226 19.80 5.44 -25.14
C ARG A 226 18.48 5.27 -25.90
N GLY A 227 17.62 4.38 -25.42
CA GLY A 227 16.23 4.31 -25.84
C GLY A 227 15.43 5.57 -25.47
N SER A 228 14.19 5.65 -25.95
CA SER A 228 13.34 6.82 -25.76
C SER A 228 11.86 6.47 -25.76
N PHE A 229 11.02 7.40 -25.29
CA PHE A 229 9.57 7.23 -25.39
C PHE A 229 9.08 7.09 -26.84
N ASP A 230 9.72 7.78 -27.79
CA ASP A 230 9.36 7.71 -29.21
C ASP A 230 9.74 6.35 -29.82
N ALA A 231 10.85 5.75 -29.40
CA ALA A 231 11.19 4.39 -29.82
C ALA A 231 10.20 3.33 -29.29
N VAL A 232 9.63 3.56 -28.09
CA VAL A 232 8.56 2.70 -27.57
C VAL A 232 7.28 2.82 -28.39
N VAL A 233 6.91 4.04 -28.82
CA VAL A 233 5.74 4.27 -29.68
C VAL A 233 5.76 3.36 -30.91
N GLU A 234 6.93 3.22 -31.55
CA GLU A 234 7.10 2.37 -32.73
C GLU A 234 6.85 0.88 -32.48
N LYS A 235 6.96 0.41 -31.23
CA LYS A 235 6.75 -0.99 -30.85
C LYS A 235 5.31 -1.31 -30.46
N LEU A 236 4.50 -0.31 -30.10
CA LEU A 236 3.15 -0.55 -29.59
C LEU A 236 2.23 -1.37 -30.52
N PRO A 237 2.23 -1.16 -31.86
CA PRO A 237 1.37 -1.96 -32.74
C PRO A 237 1.72 -3.45 -32.70
N GLU A 238 3.01 -3.77 -32.62
CA GLU A 238 3.49 -5.15 -32.52
C GLU A 238 3.09 -5.78 -31.18
N LEU A 239 3.22 -5.03 -30.07
CA LEU A 239 2.79 -5.50 -28.74
C LEU A 239 1.29 -5.79 -28.73
N LYS A 240 0.47 -4.89 -29.30
CA LYS A 240 -0.97 -5.10 -29.43
C LYS A 240 -1.29 -6.35 -30.24
N LEU A 241 -0.60 -6.56 -31.36
CA LEU A 241 -0.77 -7.75 -32.20
C LEU A 241 -0.44 -9.05 -31.45
N ARG A 242 0.52 -8.99 -30.52
CA ARG A 242 0.90 -10.12 -29.63
C ARG A 242 -0.07 -10.33 -28.46
N GLY A 243 -1.11 -9.49 -28.33
CA GLY A 243 -2.15 -9.62 -27.32
C GLY A 243 -1.91 -8.83 -26.04
N SER A 244 -0.91 -7.96 -25.99
CA SER A 244 -0.73 -7.06 -24.84
C SER A 244 -1.96 -6.16 -24.67
N SER A 245 -2.46 -6.06 -23.44
CA SER A 245 -3.56 -5.17 -23.07
C SER A 245 -3.11 -4.02 -22.17
N ALA A 246 -1.90 -4.11 -21.62
CA ALA A 246 -1.28 -3.06 -20.82
C ALA A 246 0.23 -3.01 -21.06
N VAL A 247 0.80 -1.82 -20.89
CA VAL A 247 2.23 -1.55 -21.06
C VAL A 247 2.76 -0.93 -19.78
N TYR A 248 3.64 -1.63 -19.08
CA TYR A 248 4.34 -1.12 -17.90
C TYR A 248 5.65 -0.44 -18.34
N LEU A 249 5.77 0.85 -18.07
CA LEU A 249 6.89 1.69 -18.49
C LEU A 249 7.89 1.84 -17.34
N MET A 250 8.97 1.07 -17.38
CA MET A 250 10.04 1.14 -16.38
C MET A 250 10.93 2.36 -16.65
N GLY A 251 11.28 3.09 -15.58
CA GLY A 251 12.22 4.22 -15.67
C GLY A 251 11.63 5.52 -16.24
N ALA A 252 10.30 5.65 -16.32
CA ALA A 252 9.66 6.82 -16.92
C ALA A 252 9.82 8.13 -16.11
N LEU A 253 10.21 8.05 -14.83
CA LEU A 253 10.32 9.20 -13.92
C LEU A 253 11.63 9.96 -14.07
N GLU A 254 11.63 11.25 -13.70
CA GLU A 254 12.79 12.14 -13.80
C GLU A 254 13.97 11.67 -12.94
N ARG A 255 15.18 11.87 -13.48
CA ARG A 255 16.47 11.43 -12.91
C ARG A 255 17.43 12.62 -12.83
N PRO A 256 18.61 12.49 -12.19
CA PRO A 256 19.63 13.53 -12.22
C PRO A 256 19.99 13.85 -13.67
N ASN A 257 19.93 15.13 -14.03
CA ASN A 257 20.22 15.60 -15.40
C ASN A 257 21.71 15.87 -15.62
N ASP A 258 22.50 15.86 -14.54
CA ASP A 258 23.95 16.00 -14.53
C ASP A 258 24.70 14.69 -14.76
N ASP A 259 23.98 13.56 -14.75
CA ASP A 259 24.51 12.22 -15.05
C ASP A 259 23.76 11.62 -16.24
N SER A 260 24.42 11.55 -17.40
CA SER A 260 23.82 10.98 -18.62
C SER A 260 23.58 9.47 -18.52
N GLU A 261 24.22 8.80 -17.54
CA GLU A 261 24.09 7.37 -17.26
C GLU A 261 23.26 7.06 -16.02
N ALA A 262 22.51 8.06 -15.54
CA ALA A 262 21.65 7.91 -14.38
C ALA A 262 20.70 6.70 -14.54
N SER A 263 20.87 5.75 -13.64
CA SER A 263 20.05 4.55 -13.53
C SER A 263 18.55 4.90 -13.46
N PRO A 264 17.65 4.11 -14.08
CA PRO A 264 16.20 4.28 -13.94
C PRO A 264 15.70 4.26 -12.49
N PHE A 265 16.48 3.70 -11.56
CA PHE A 265 16.15 3.66 -10.14
C PHE A 265 16.58 4.91 -9.35
N ASN A 266 17.35 5.81 -9.97
CA ASN A 266 17.78 7.07 -9.37
C ASN A 266 16.77 8.19 -9.64
N VAL A 267 15.56 8.06 -9.10
CA VAL A 267 14.51 9.08 -9.31
C VAL A 267 14.78 10.35 -8.49
N THR A 268 14.74 11.51 -9.13
CA THR A 268 14.89 12.84 -8.49
C THR A 268 13.56 13.58 -8.33
N ASP A 269 12.61 13.38 -9.25
CA ASP A 269 11.29 14.00 -9.19
C ASP A 269 10.20 13.05 -9.73
N ARG A 270 9.29 12.62 -8.85
CA ARG A 270 8.18 11.70 -9.17
C ARG A 270 7.04 12.38 -9.92
N LYS A 271 6.99 13.72 -9.93
CA LYS A 271 5.96 14.50 -10.64
C LYS A 271 6.35 14.79 -12.09
N ARG A 272 7.57 14.45 -12.47
CA ARG A 272 8.12 14.72 -13.79
C ARG A 272 8.54 13.41 -14.44
N VAL A 273 8.45 13.41 -15.76
CA VAL A 273 8.96 12.31 -16.58
C VAL A 273 10.36 12.60 -17.05
N ALA A 274 11.12 11.53 -17.27
CA ALA A 274 12.53 11.57 -17.65
C ALA A 274 12.79 12.43 -18.89
N THR A 275 13.44 13.58 -18.66
CA THR A 275 13.89 14.48 -19.71
C THR A 275 14.88 13.79 -20.66
N VAL A 276 15.75 12.93 -20.11
CA VAL A 276 16.72 12.12 -20.87
C VAL A 276 16.08 11.13 -21.84
N LEU A 277 14.79 10.78 -21.67
CA LEU A 277 14.05 9.86 -22.55
C LEU A 277 13.16 10.59 -23.58
N GLY A 278 13.31 11.91 -23.73
CA GLY A 278 12.51 12.78 -24.61
C GLY A 278 11.52 13.68 -23.87
N GLY A 279 11.39 13.52 -22.54
CA GLY A 279 10.62 14.40 -21.68
C GLY A 279 9.11 14.38 -21.91
N ALA A 280 8.42 15.39 -21.39
CA ALA A 280 6.96 15.42 -21.29
C ALA A 280 6.23 15.29 -22.63
N LYS A 281 6.77 15.87 -23.71
CA LYS A 281 6.12 15.86 -25.02
C LYS A 281 6.10 14.45 -25.63
N SER A 282 7.25 13.78 -25.68
CA SER A 282 7.34 12.40 -26.19
C SER A 282 6.57 11.43 -25.30
N PHE A 283 6.61 11.62 -23.97
CA PHE A 283 5.80 10.83 -23.06
C PHE A 283 4.28 10.98 -23.29
N GLN A 284 3.78 12.20 -23.48
CA GLN A 284 2.37 12.44 -23.81
C GLN A 284 1.98 11.82 -25.15
N ASN A 285 2.90 11.75 -26.12
CA ASN A 285 2.68 11.04 -27.37
C ASN A 285 2.55 9.54 -27.13
N LEU A 286 3.47 8.96 -26.36
CA LEU A 286 3.46 7.56 -25.96
C LEU A 286 2.15 7.16 -25.27
N VAL A 287 1.72 7.89 -24.24
CA VAL A 287 0.47 7.62 -23.51
C VAL A 287 -0.74 7.67 -24.44
N ARG A 288 -0.81 8.69 -25.32
CA ARG A 288 -1.91 8.80 -26.29
C ARG A 288 -1.94 7.62 -27.26
N GLU A 289 -0.78 7.15 -27.72
CA GLU A 289 -0.72 6.02 -28.64
C GLU A 289 -1.07 4.69 -27.97
N ILE A 290 -0.63 4.47 -26.73
CA ILE A 290 -1.05 3.31 -25.93
C ILE A 290 -2.58 3.28 -25.81
N GLN A 291 -3.18 4.41 -25.46
CA GLN A 291 -4.64 4.53 -25.35
C GLN A 291 -5.36 4.37 -26.70
N ARG A 292 -4.79 4.90 -27.79
CA ARG A 292 -5.33 4.76 -29.16
C ARG A 292 -5.42 3.29 -29.60
N LEU A 293 -4.55 2.44 -29.07
CA LEU A 293 -4.51 1.00 -29.34
C LEU A 293 -5.33 0.17 -28.32
N ASP A 294 -6.18 0.82 -27.52
CA ASP A 294 -6.96 0.21 -26.44
C ASP A 294 -6.07 -0.61 -25.50
N MET A 295 -4.91 -0.05 -25.14
CA MET A 295 -4.02 -0.58 -24.11
C MET A 295 -3.96 0.39 -22.94
N ILE A 296 -3.56 -0.13 -21.77
CA ILE A 296 -3.47 0.64 -20.53
C ILE A 296 -2.00 0.99 -20.24
N PRO A 297 -1.64 2.27 -20.11
CA PRO A 297 -0.31 2.65 -19.65
C PRO A 297 -0.20 2.48 -18.14
N ILE A 298 0.81 1.75 -17.68
CA ILE A 298 1.17 1.59 -16.26
C ILE A 298 2.54 2.23 -16.09
N LEU A 299 2.67 3.13 -15.13
CA LEU A 299 3.93 3.82 -14.85
C LEU A 299 4.58 3.25 -13.62
N ASP A 300 5.90 3.12 -13.69
CA ASP A 300 6.70 2.80 -12.54
C ASP A 300 6.61 3.89 -11.45
N GLY A 301 6.66 3.45 -10.20
CA GLY A 301 6.55 4.28 -9.01
C GLY A 301 7.53 3.80 -7.97
N ILE A 302 8.68 4.49 -7.85
CA ILE A 302 9.68 4.16 -6.83
C ILE A 302 9.44 5.03 -5.60
N GLU A 303 8.95 4.40 -4.52
CA GLU A 303 9.00 4.99 -3.19
C GLU A 303 10.40 4.82 -2.59
N ARG A 304 11.07 5.95 -2.37
CA ARG A 304 12.07 6.14 -1.32
C ARG A 304 11.35 6.61 -0.06
#